data_AF-A0AA94KPR3-F1
#
_entry.id   AF-A0AA94KPR3-F1
#
_cell.length_a   1.000
_cell.length_b   1.000
_cell.length_c   1.000
_cell.angle_alpha   90.00
_cell.angle_beta   90.00
_cell.angle_gamma   90.00
#
_symmetry.space_group_name_H-M   'P 1'
#
loop_
_entity.id
_entity.type
_entity.pdbx_description
1 polymer ?
#
loop_
_entity_poly.entity_id
_entity_poly.type
_entity_poly.pdbx_seq_one_letter_code
_entity_poly.pdbx_strand_id
1 'polypeptide(L)'
;MRILGKKIKSNIFNDSYFELESWKKVYRKTLLIPQISPSRKNAHRDNLVLIHTIRDIKDDNSPFFNGRAEDIIATWDIVSSSLIRMQSSCYDRSQWADVGFILAAPPQNIIGTFHKDVWFPNHAGNQSWENKNSYSLSDRYFLGINKSYNNAKVRKYIKSAMPDQTYASMMSPERLISESDGVYHNEVLIVGKKDINTYADFPPTDRVKVCGIYFYYERGQNHKLPQYQQNRELIEKLKQHNPDLPVIEHSVWGGELSAFSW
;
A
#
# COMPACT_ATOMS: atom_id res chain seq x y z
N MET A 1 -17.61 6.11 -18.21
CA MET A 1 -18.83 5.41 -17.73
C MET A 1 -19.83 6.39 -17.13
N ARG A 2 -21.08 5.99 -16.85
CA ARG A 2 -22.00 6.77 -15.99
C ARG A 2 -22.23 6.01 -14.68
N ILE A 3 -22.05 6.69 -13.55
CA ILE A 3 -22.39 6.18 -12.21
C ILE A 3 -23.22 7.26 -11.53
N LEU A 4 -24.33 6.88 -10.91
CA LEU A 4 -25.24 7.80 -10.23
C LEU A 4 -25.64 9.01 -11.11
N GLY A 5 -25.92 8.75 -12.39
CA GLY A 5 -26.28 9.79 -13.37
C GLY A 5 -25.13 10.70 -13.83
N LYS A 6 -23.94 10.62 -13.23
CA LYS A 6 -22.76 11.43 -13.58
C LYS A 6 -21.84 10.69 -14.54
N LYS A 7 -21.33 11.39 -15.56
CA LYS A 7 -20.27 10.86 -16.43
C LYS A 7 -18.96 10.87 -15.66
N ILE A 8 -18.38 9.70 -15.43
CA ILE A 8 -17.08 9.53 -14.82
C ILE A 8 -16.08 9.19 -15.91
N LYS A 9 -15.00 9.97 -15.96
CA LYS A 9 -13.81 9.66 -16.73
C LYS A 9 -13.04 8.61 -15.93
N SER A 10 -13.05 7.36 -16.38
CA SER A 10 -12.34 6.27 -15.74
C SER A 10 -11.68 5.44 -16.82
N ASN A 11 -10.41 5.07 -16.60
CA ASN A 11 -9.65 4.19 -17.49
C ASN A 11 -9.67 2.72 -17.01
N ILE A 12 -10.24 2.43 -15.84
CA ILE A 12 -10.20 1.09 -15.24
C ILE A 12 -11.14 0.10 -15.92
N PHE A 13 -12.22 0.59 -16.54
CA PHE A 13 -13.27 -0.26 -17.10
C PHE A 13 -13.20 -0.48 -18.62
N ASN A 14 -12.25 0.16 -19.32
CA ASN A 14 -12.10 0.04 -20.78
C ASN A 14 -10.69 -0.37 -21.23
N ASP A 15 -9.62 0.13 -20.60
CA ASP A 15 -8.24 0.00 -21.14
C ASP A 15 -7.23 -0.60 -20.14
N SER A 16 -7.68 -0.99 -18.94
CA SER A 16 -6.79 -1.41 -17.85
C SER A 16 -6.37 -2.89 -17.90
N TYR A 17 -6.79 -3.64 -18.90
CA TYR A 17 -6.42 -5.04 -19.04
C TYR A 17 -4.89 -5.22 -19.01
N PHE A 18 -4.16 -4.48 -19.84
CA PHE A 18 -2.69 -4.57 -19.90
C PHE A 18 -2.02 -4.16 -18.59
N GLU A 19 -2.53 -3.10 -17.95
CA GLU A 19 -1.98 -2.63 -16.67
C GLU A 19 -2.23 -3.66 -15.56
N LEU A 20 -3.45 -4.21 -15.46
CA LEU A 20 -3.77 -5.29 -14.51
C LEU A 20 -2.93 -6.55 -14.75
N GLU A 21 -2.70 -6.93 -16.00
CA GLU A 21 -1.83 -8.06 -16.33
C GLU A 21 -0.40 -7.84 -15.81
N SER A 22 0.13 -6.61 -15.90
CA SER A 22 1.47 -6.29 -15.38
C SER A 22 1.58 -6.50 -13.86
N TRP A 23 0.49 -6.26 -13.11
CA TRP A 23 0.42 -6.52 -11.67
C TRP A 23 0.50 -8.01 -11.30
N LYS A 24 0.23 -8.94 -12.22
CA LYS A 24 0.38 -10.40 -11.96
C LYS A 24 1.80 -10.77 -11.56
N LYS A 25 2.81 -10.07 -12.11
CA LYS A 25 4.22 -10.31 -11.78
C LYS A 25 4.52 -9.93 -10.32
N VAL A 26 4.02 -8.78 -9.87
CA VAL A 26 4.12 -8.32 -8.47
C VAL A 26 3.45 -9.32 -7.54
N TYR A 27 2.21 -9.70 -7.84
CA TYR A 27 1.45 -10.68 -7.08
C TYR A 27 2.20 -12.02 -6.93
N ARG A 28 2.59 -12.64 -8.06
CA ARG A 28 3.27 -13.95 -8.07
C ARG A 28 4.60 -13.93 -7.31
N LYS A 29 5.41 -12.88 -7.48
CA LYS A 29 6.68 -12.74 -6.76
C LYS A 29 6.47 -12.57 -5.25
N THR A 30 5.45 -11.82 -4.86
CA THR A 30 5.14 -11.57 -3.45
C THR A 30 4.71 -12.86 -2.73
N LEU A 31 3.93 -13.74 -3.40
CA LEU A 31 3.54 -15.04 -2.86
C LEU A 31 4.71 -15.98 -2.52
N LEU A 32 5.89 -15.75 -3.12
CA LEU A 32 7.07 -16.58 -2.88
C LEU A 32 7.86 -16.13 -1.64
N ILE A 33 7.56 -14.97 -1.06
CA ILE A 33 8.32 -14.42 0.07
C ILE A 33 8.37 -15.38 1.27
N PRO A 34 7.25 -15.98 1.74
CA PRO A 34 7.28 -16.90 2.88
C PRO A 34 8.11 -18.18 2.61
N GLN A 35 8.35 -18.52 1.34
CA GLN A 35 9.00 -19.77 0.94
C GLN A 35 10.52 -19.62 0.83
N ILE A 36 11.03 -18.38 0.88
CA ILE A 36 12.44 -18.10 0.69
C ILE A 36 13.15 -18.19 2.04
N SER A 37 14.22 -18.99 2.07
CA SER A 37 15.04 -19.16 3.27
C SER A 37 15.58 -17.81 3.78
N PRO A 38 15.44 -17.49 5.09
CA PRO A 38 16.05 -16.30 5.70
C PRO A 38 17.57 -16.19 5.51
N SER A 39 18.25 -17.31 5.23
CA SER A 39 19.70 -17.33 4.98
C SER A 39 20.11 -16.70 3.65
N ARG A 40 19.18 -16.54 2.70
CA ARG A 40 19.47 -15.94 1.39
C ARG A 40 19.39 -14.41 1.48
N LYS A 41 20.50 -13.80 1.92
CA LYS A 41 20.68 -12.35 1.87
C LYS A 41 20.39 -11.84 0.44
N ASN A 42 19.59 -10.80 0.31
CA ASN A 42 19.20 -10.16 -0.96
C ASN A 42 18.27 -10.96 -1.89
N ALA A 43 17.64 -12.05 -1.42
CA ALA A 43 16.73 -12.83 -2.27
C ALA A 43 15.52 -12.05 -2.81
N HIS A 44 15.18 -10.92 -2.17
CA HIS A 44 14.07 -10.06 -2.58
C HIS A 44 14.53 -8.73 -3.18
N ARG A 45 15.84 -8.57 -3.42
CA ARG A 45 16.40 -7.32 -3.93
C ARG A 45 15.73 -6.91 -5.24
N ASP A 46 15.33 -5.65 -5.29
CA ASP A 46 14.66 -4.99 -6.41
C ASP A 46 13.29 -5.56 -6.80
N ASN A 47 12.73 -6.49 -6.01
CA ASN A 47 11.35 -6.90 -6.19
C ASN A 47 10.42 -5.76 -5.81
N LEU A 48 9.40 -5.57 -6.65
CA LEU A 48 8.30 -4.66 -6.35
C LEU A 48 7.28 -5.38 -5.48
N VAL A 49 6.84 -4.74 -4.39
CA VAL A 49 5.82 -5.27 -3.48
C VAL A 49 4.90 -4.18 -2.97
N LEU A 50 3.69 -4.56 -2.59
CA LEU A 50 2.71 -3.68 -1.94
C LEU A 50 2.89 -3.74 -0.42
N ILE A 51 2.98 -2.58 0.23
CA ILE A 51 3.12 -2.44 1.68
C ILE A 51 1.94 -1.66 2.24
N HIS A 52 1.20 -2.28 3.17
CA HIS A 52 0.28 -1.55 4.04
C HIS A 52 0.99 -1.19 5.34
N THR A 53 1.23 0.10 5.56
CA THR A 53 2.03 0.58 6.71
C THR A 53 1.21 0.67 7.99
N ILE A 54 1.82 0.30 9.11
CA ILE A 54 1.22 0.35 10.44
C ILE A 54 1.86 1.50 11.22
N ARG A 55 1.03 2.41 11.73
CA ARG A 55 1.45 3.60 12.46
C ARG A 55 1.39 3.34 13.96
N ASP A 56 2.56 3.24 14.56
CA ASP A 56 2.78 3.36 16.00
C ASP A 56 2.27 2.20 16.87
N ILE A 57 3.10 1.79 17.83
CA ILE A 57 2.76 0.85 18.89
C ILE A 57 1.72 1.40 19.88
N LYS A 58 1.58 2.74 19.92
CA LYS A 58 0.69 3.47 20.86
C LYS A 58 -0.76 3.52 20.41
N ASP A 59 -1.06 3.19 19.16
CA ASP A 59 -2.45 3.01 18.73
C ASP A 59 -2.93 1.62 19.17
N ASP A 60 -3.18 1.46 20.47
CA ASP A 60 -3.64 0.19 21.05
C ASP A 60 -4.98 -0.31 20.47
N ASN A 61 -5.67 0.52 19.67
CA ASN A 61 -6.90 0.15 18.99
C ASN A 61 -6.70 -0.40 17.57
N SER A 62 -5.45 -0.53 17.11
CA SER A 62 -5.19 -1.14 15.81
C SER A 62 -5.78 -2.56 15.77
N PRO A 63 -6.64 -2.89 14.77
CA PRO A 63 -7.23 -4.22 14.70
C PRO A 63 -6.15 -5.30 14.53
N PHE A 64 -4.98 -4.95 13.97
CA PHE A 64 -3.84 -5.84 13.77
C PHE A 64 -3.19 -6.32 15.07
N PHE A 65 -3.54 -5.75 16.21
CA PHE A 65 -3.11 -6.23 17.54
C PHE A 65 -4.07 -7.25 18.16
N ASN A 66 -5.16 -7.59 17.46
CA ASN A 66 -6.22 -8.45 17.99
C ASN A 66 -6.55 -9.64 17.07
N GLY A 67 -5.85 -9.80 15.94
CA GLY A 67 -6.14 -10.86 14.98
C GLY A 67 -5.10 -11.00 13.88
N ARG A 68 -5.21 -12.09 13.10
CA ARG A 68 -4.35 -12.32 11.93
C ARG A 68 -4.58 -11.21 10.91
N ALA A 69 -3.49 -10.61 10.43
CA ALA A 69 -3.55 -9.46 9.55
C ALA A 69 -4.29 -9.75 8.24
N GLU A 70 -4.10 -10.95 7.71
CA GLU A 70 -4.77 -11.41 6.50
C GLU A 70 -6.30 -11.48 6.66
N ASP A 71 -6.77 -11.97 7.82
CA ASP A 71 -8.21 -12.08 8.09
C ASP A 71 -8.84 -10.70 8.32
N ILE A 72 -8.12 -9.78 8.95
CA ILE A 72 -8.55 -8.38 9.14
C ILE A 72 -8.66 -7.67 7.79
N ILE A 73 -7.63 -7.77 6.94
CA ILE A 73 -7.64 -7.17 5.60
C ILE A 73 -8.80 -7.71 4.77
N ALA A 74 -9.13 -9.00 4.90
CA ALA A 74 -10.25 -9.62 4.19
C ALA A 74 -11.63 -9.02 4.54
N THR A 75 -11.76 -8.28 5.66
CA THR A 75 -13.01 -7.60 6.01
C THR A 75 -13.10 -6.16 5.49
N TRP A 76 -11.98 -5.59 5.02
CA TRP A 76 -11.93 -4.19 4.62
C TRP A 76 -12.45 -3.99 3.20
N ASP A 77 -13.26 -2.95 3.02
CA ASP A 77 -13.74 -2.57 1.69
C ASP A 77 -12.58 -2.10 0.80
N ILE A 78 -11.74 -1.20 1.32
CA ILE A 78 -10.55 -0.72 0.62
C ILE A 78 -9.39 -0.57 1.61
N VAL A 79 -8.24 -1.10 1.21
CA VAL A 79 -6.94 -1.01 1.87
C VAL A 79 -6.08 -0.07 1.05
N SER A 80 -5.53 0.96 1.69
CA SER A 80 -4.49 1.80 1.08
C SER A 80 -3.12 1.19 1.34
N SER A 81 -2.29 1.14 0.31
CA SER A 81 -0.94 0.59 0.36
C SER A 81 -0.01 1.40 -0.53
N SER A 82 1.29 1.16 -0.43
CA SER A 82 2.29 1.75 -1.32
C SER A 82 3.03 0.65 -2.07
N LEU A 83 3.35 0.88 -3.34
CA LEU A 83 4.28 0.05 -4.10
C LEU A 83 5.70 0.50 -3.81
N ILE A 84 6.57 -0.42 -3.40
CA ILE A 84 7.98 -0.12 -3.10
C ILE A 84 8.90 -1.06 -3.85
N ARG A 85 10.17 -0.66 -3.99
CA ARG A 85 11.27 -1.55 -4.36
C ARG A 85 11.98 -2.10 -3.12
N MET A 86 11.84 -3.40 -2.86
CA MET A 86 12.46 -4.05 -1.70
C MET A 86 13.99 -4.04 -1.77
N GLN A 87 14.63 -3.72 -0.65
CA GLN A 87 16.08 -3.79 -0.48
C GLN A 87 16.86 -3.04 -1.58
N SER A 88 16.23 -1.99 -2.13
CA SER A 88 16.86 -1.13 -3.12
C SER A 88 18.10 -0.46 -2.55
N SER A 89 19.12 -0.29 -3.40
CA SER A 89 20.30 0.51 -3.09
C SER A 89 20.06 2.02 -3.25
N CYS A 90 18.98 2.44 -3.91
CA CYS A 90 18.55 3.84 -3.91
C CYS A 90 17.54 4.10 -2.78
N TYR A 91 17.54 5.33 -2.25
CA TYR A 91 16.48 5.77 -1.35
C TYR A 91 15.17 5.87 -2.15
N ASP A 92 14.32 4.87 -2.00
CA ASP A 92 12.99 4.78 -2.60
C ASP A 92 11.99 4.55 -1.46
N ARG A 93 11.68 5.64 -0.74
CA ARG A 93 10.72 5.62 0.37
C ARG A 93 9.35 6.07 -0.12
N SER A 94 8.72 5.22 -0.91
CA SER A 94 7.37 5.43 -1.40
C SER A 94 6.28 5.15 -0.33
N GLN A 95 6.66 4.71 0.87
CA GLN A 95 5.77 4.33 1.97
C GLN A 95 5.84 5.28 3.18
N TRP A 96 4.70 5.46 3.86
CA TRP A 96 4.57 6.42 4.96
C TRP A 96 5.36 6.02 6.21
N ALA A 97 5.13 4.82 6.74
CA ALA A 97 5.78 4.33 7.97
C ALA A 97 6.87 3.27 7.69
N ASP A 98 7.67 3.01 8.72
CA ASP A 98 8.82 2.11 8.65
C ASP A 98 8.43 0.63 8.79
N VAL A 99 7.28 0.33 9.39
CA VAL A 99 6.76 -1.02 9.58
C VAL A 99 5.48 -1.20 8.77
N GLY A 100 5.31 -2.34 8.12
CA GLY A 100 4.10 -2.65 7.39
C GLY A 100 3.96 -4.12 7.01
N PHE A 101 2.79 -4.49 6.52
CA PHE A 101 2.54 -5.82 5.97
C PHE A 101 2.81 -5.85 4.48
N ILE A 102 3.50 -6.89 4.03
CA ILE A 102 3.73 -7.16 2.60
C ILE A 102 2.51 -7.89 2.05
N LEU A 103 1.84 -7.28 1.07
CA LEU A 103 0.58 -7.76 0.53
C LEU A 103 0.75 -8.39 -0.85
N ALA A 104 0.33 -9.64 -1.01
CA ALA A 104 0.09 -10.24 -2.31
C ALA A 104 -1.39 -10.01 -2.67
N ALA A 105 -1.66 -8.85 -3.28
CA ALA A 105 -2.98 -8.54 -3.82
C ALA A 105 -3.13 -9.13 -5.23
N PRO A 106 -4.14 -9.97 -5.48
CA PRO A 106 -4.51 -10.36 -6.84
C PRO A 106 -4.78 -9.12 -7.69
N PRO A 107 -4.45 -9.10 -9.00
CA PRO A 107 -4.64 -7.92 -9.82
C PRO A 107 -6.07 -7.37 -9.79
N GLN A 108 -7.07 -8.26 -9.80
CA GLN A 108 -8.47 -7.87 -9.76
C GLN A 108 -8.88 -7.14 -8.46
N ASN A 109 -8.08 -7.26 -7.39
CA ASN A 109 -8.31 -6.52 -6.14
C ASN A 109 -7.80 -5.07 -6.23
N ILE A 110 -6.88 -4.75 -7.14
CA ILE A 110 -6.33 -3.40 -7.27
C ILE A 110 -7.34 -2.56 -8.04
N ILE A 111 -7.79 -1.44 -7.47
CA ILE A 111 -8.83 -0.57 -8.05
C ILE A 111 -8.36 0.87 -8.28
N GLY A 112 -7.17 1.22 -7.83
CA GLY A 112 -6.62 2.56 -8.01
C GLY A 112 -5.12 2.57 -7.77
N THR A 113 -4.37 3.30 -8.60
CA THR A 113 -2.91 3.43 -8.47
C THR A 113 -2.48 4.85 -8.80
N PHE A 114 -1.66 5.45 -7.94
CA PHE A 114 -1.27 6.86 -8.02
C PHE A 114 0.18 7.02 -7.59
N HIS A 115 0.99 7.69 -8.41
CA HIS A 115 2.42 7.97 -8.11
C HIS A 115 2.63 8.94 -6.93
N LYS A 116 1.53 9.45 -6.36
CA LYS A 116 1.46 10.34 -5.20
C LYS A 116 0.29 9.92 -4.32
N ASP A 117 0.38 10.23 -3.04
CA ASP A 117 -0.70 10.05 -2.07
C ASP A 117 -1.91 10.90 -2.50
N VAL A 118 -3.05 10.23 -2.71
CA VAL A 118 -4.31 10.88 -3.15
C VAL A 118 -5.29 11.03 -2.00
N TRP A 119 -4.82 10.82 -0.77
CA TRP A 119 -5.52 11.07 0.48
C TRP A 119 -6.86 10.36 0.50
N PHE A 120 -6.86 9.10 0.05
CA PHE A 120 -8.07 8.31 -0.02
C PHE A 120 -8.72 8.19 1.38
N PRO A 121 -10.02 8.48 1.52
CA PRO A 121 -10.71 8.44 2.81
C PRO A 121 -11.13 7.00 3.17
N ASN A 122 -10.16 6.13 3.50
CA ASN A 122 -10.32 4.70 3.78
C ASN A 122 -11.43 4.33 4.78
N HIS A 123 -11.81 5.25 5.68
CA HIS A 123 -12.82 5.04 6.72
C HIS A 123 -14.10 5.85 6.49
N ALA A 124 -14.33 6.31 5.26
CA ALA A 124 -15.54 7.06 4.95
C ALA A 124 -16.80 6.25 5.25
N GLY A 125 -17.75 6.89 5.95
CA GLY A 125 -18.97 6.24 6.40
C GLY A 125 -18.84 5.55 7.76
N ASN A 126 -17.63 5.45 8.32
CA ASN A 126 -17.45 4.95 9.68
C ASN A 126 -17.52 6.08 10.72
N GLN A 127 -18.10 5.77 11.87
CA GLN A 127 -18.05 6.58 13.08
C GLN A 127 -17.62 5.67 14.24
N SER A 128 -16.48 5.95 14.86
CA SER A 128 -15.91 5.14 15.95
C SER A 128 -15.80 3.63 15.61
N TRP A 129 -15.29 3.32 14.41
CA TRP A 129 -15.16 1.95 13.86
C TRP A 129 -16.46 1.23 13.53
N GLU A 130 -17.62 1.85 13.77
CA GLU A 130 -18.92 1.34 13.30
C GLU A 130 -19.28 1.94 11.94
N ASN A 131 -19.75 1.10 11.01
CA ASN A 131 -20.25 1.57 9.72
C ASN A 131 -21.64 2.23 9.90
N LYS A 132 -21.72 3.53 9.62
CA LYS A 132 -22.97 4.31 9.64
C LYS A 132 -23.51 4.61 8.24
N ASN A 133 -22.68 4.54 7.21
CA ASN A 133 -23.08 4.75 5.82
C ASN A 133 -22.19 3.93 4.87
N SER A 134 -22.69 2.76 4.48
CA SER A 134 -21.99 1.80 3.62
C SER A 134 -21.72 2.32 2.20
N TYR A 135 -22.44 3.34 1.74
CA TYR A 135 -22.27 3.90 0.40
C TYR A 135 -21.20 5.00 0.33
N SER A 136 -20.83 5.58 1.48
CA SER A 136 -19.96 6.76 1.51
C SER A 136 -18.59 6.53 0.86
N LEU A 137 -18.04 5.33 1.04
CA LEU A 137 -16.75 4.97 0.47
C LEU A 137 -16.81 4.86 -1.06
N SER A 138 -17.83 4.19 -1.59
CA SER A 138 -18.06 4.06 -3.04
C SER A 138 -18.31 5.41 -3.70
N ASP A 139 -19.13 6.27 -3.08
CA ASP A 139 -19.37 7.62 -3.58
C ASP A 139 -18.08 8.43 -3.65
N ARG A 140 -17.27 8.39 -2.59
CA ARG A 140 -15.98 9.12 -2.55
C ARG A 140 -15.00 8.59 -3.58
N TYR A 141 -14.95 7.28 -3.77
CA TYR A 141 -14.13 6.64 -4.80
C TYR A 141 -14.48 7.14 -6.21
N PHE A 142 -15.77 7.08 -6.57
CA PHE A 142 -16.21 7.44 -7.91
C PHE A 142 -16.26 8.96 -8.17
N LEU A 143 -16.49 9.76 -7.13
CA LEU A 143 -16.54 11.22 -7.22
C LEU A 143 -15.19 11.90 -6.93
N GLY A 144 -14.13 11.14 -6.65
CA GLY A 144 -12.81 11.69 -6.34
C GLY A 144 -12.76 12.57 -5.08
N ILE A 145 -13.65 12.29 -4.11
CA ILE A 145 -13.76 13.10 -2.89
C ILE A 145 -12.74 12.62 -1.86
N ASN A 146 -11.65 13.37 -1.72
CA ASN A 146 -10.56 13.14 -0.76
C ASN A 146 -10.94 13.51 0.69
N LYS A 147 -10.01 13.25 1.62
CA LYS A 147 -10.06 13.81 2.98
C LYS A 147 -10.12 15.34 2.89
N SER A 148 -11.16 15.95 3.46
CA SER A 148 -11.42 17.38 3.33
C SER A 148 -10.33 18.20 4.03
N TYR A 149 -9.64 19.04 3.26
CA TYR A 149 -8.77 20.09 3.79
C TYR A 149 -9.09 21.42 3.12
N ASN A 150 -9.40 22.43 3.93
CA ASN A 150 -9.58 23.79 3.45
C ASN A 150 -8.23 24.49 3.18
N ASN A 151 -7.39 23.87 2.35
CA ASN A 151 -6.05 24.38 2.00
C ASN A 151 -5.86 24.36 0.47
N ALA A 152 -5.60 25.53 -0.12
CA ALA A 152 -5.43 25.67 -1.56
C ALA A 152 -4.22 24.90 -2.11
N LYS A 153 -3.12 24.80 -1.35
CA LYS A 153 -1.93 24.02 -1.75
C LYS A 153 -2.24 22.53 -1.83
N VAL A 154 -2.99 22.01 -0.85
CA VAL A 154 -3.46 20.62 -0.85
C VAL A 154 -4.36 20.35 -2.04
N ARG A 155 -5.34 21.22 -2.32
CA ARG A 155 -6.22 21.06 -3.49
C ARG A 155 -5.44 21.01 -4.80
N LYS A 156 -4.42 21.87 -4.95
CA LYS A 156 -3.53 21.86 -6.12
C LYS A 156 -2.72 20.57 -6.19
N TYR A 157 -2.18 20.10 -5.07
CA TYR A 157 -1.45 18.84 -4.98
C TYR A 157 -2.32 17.64 -5.39
N ILE A 158 -3.50 17.47 -4.80
CA ILE A 158 -4.42 16.37 -5.13
C ILE A 158 -4.84 16.42 -6.59
N LYS A 159 -5.14 17.61 -7.14
CA LYS A 159 -5.44 17.75 -8.58
C LYS A 159 -4.27 17.32 -9.47
N SER A 160 -3.03 17.48 -9.02
CA SER A 160 -1.84 17.00 -9.76
C SER A 160 -1.64 15.48 -9.64
N ALA A 161 -1.99 14.89 -8.49
CA ALA A 161 -1.88 13.46 -8.23
C ALA A 161 -3.01 12.65 -8.90
N MET A 162 -4.19 13.25 -9.02
CA MET A 162 -5.41 12.63 -9.55
C MET A 162 -6.07 13.56 -10.59
N PRO A 163 -5.47 13.73 -11.79
CA PRO A 163 -5.91 14.70 -12.79
C PRO A 163 -7.33 14.44 -13.33
N ASP A 164 -7.73 13.17 -13.37
CA ASP A 164 -9.06 12.75 -13.83
C ASP A 164 -10.15 12.87 -12.76
N GLN A 165 -9.78 13.33 -11.54
CA GLN A 165 -10.69 13.56 -10.42
C GLN A 165 -11.54 12.34 -10.05
N THR A 166 -10.97 11.15 -10.21
CA THR A 166 -11.54 9.87 -9.79
C THR A 166 -10.46 8.97 -9.23
N TYR A 167 -10.83 8.13 -8.27
CA TYR A 167 -9.94 7.09 -7.77
C TYR A 167 -9.88 5.86 -8.69
N ALA A 168 -10.73 5.82 -9.71
CA ALA A 168 -10.70 4.79 -10.75
C ALA A 168 -9.65 5.14 -11.81
N SER A 169 -8.37 5.00 -11.43
CA SER A 169 -7.19 5.22 -12.26
C SER A 169 -6.21 4.05 -12.12
N MET A 170 -5.67 3.53 -13.23
CA MET A 170 -4.68 2.45 -13.24
C MET A 170 -3.37 2.85 -13.94
N MET A 171 -2.25 2.40 -13.39
CA MET A 171 -0.88 2.48 -13.88
C MET A 171 -0.24 1.09 -13.70
N SER A 172 0.69 0.72 -14.59
CA SER A 172 1.59 -0.42 -14.36
C SER A 172 2.48 -0.18 -13.13
N PRO A 173 2.93 -1.26 -12.46
CA PRO A 173 3.93 -1.17 -11.40
C PRO A 173 5.20 -0.40 -11.82
N GLU A 174 5.69 -0.66 -13.04
CA GLU A 174 6.90 -0.02 -13.57
C GLU A 174 6.70 1.48 -13.74
N ARG A 175 5.58 1.89 -14.34
CA ARG A 175 5.23 3.30 -14.51
C ARG A 175 5.04 3.98 -13.17
N LEU A 176 4.31 3.33 -12.24
CA LEU A 176 4.06 3.84 -10.90
C LEU A 176 5.35 4.16 -10.15
N ILE A 177 6.32 3.23 -10.15
CA ILE A 177 7.63 3.47 -9.53
C ILE A 177 8.43 4.54 -10.28
N SER A 178 8.41 4.55 -11.61
CA SER A 178 9.18 5.53 -12.39
C SER A 178 8.69 6.97 -12.22
N GLU A 179 7.39 7.16 -11.98
CA GLU A 179 6.78 8.47 -11.74
C GLU A 179 6.75 8.84 -10.24
N SER A 180 7.05 7.90 -9.35
CA SER A 180 7.23 8.17 -7.93
C SER A 180 8.58 8.86 -7.72
N ASP A 181 8.61 9.98 -7.01
CA ASP A 181 9.85 10.73 -6.77
C ASP A 181 10.65 10.24 -5.55
N GLY A 182 10.14 9.21 -4.84
CA GLY A 182 10.73 8.64 -3.63
C GLY A 182 10.72 9.60 -2.42
N VAL A 183 10.18 10.81 -2.59
CA VAL A 183 10.05 11.84 -1.56
C VAL A 183 8.62 11.84 -1.01
N TYR A 184 7.63 11.74 -1.90
CA TYR A 184 6.25 11.56 -1.54
C TYR A 184 5.83 10.09 -1.71
N HIS A 185 4.89 9.68 -0.87
CA HIS A 185 4.36 8.32 -0.93
C HIS A 185 3.52 8.14 -2.18
N ASN A 186 3.59 6.95 -2.77
CA ASN A 186 2.60 6.53 -3.75
C ASN A 186 1.45 5.81 -3.05
N GLU A 187 0.31 5.73 -3.72
CA GLU A 187 -0.89 5.11 -3.17
C GLU A 187 -1.49 4.12 -4.15
N VAL A 188 -1.73 2.90 -3.67
CA VAL A 188 -2.39 1.81 -4.35
C VAL A 188 -3.59 1.38 -3.51
N LEU A 189 -4.78 1.45 -4.09
CA LEU A 189 -6.05 1.10 -3.48
C LEU A 189 -6.41 -0.33 -3.83
N ILE A 190 -6.62 -1.16 -2.80
CA ILE A 190 -6.86 -2.60 -2.91
C ILE A 190 -8.19 -2.92 -2.23
N VAL A 191 -9.07 -3.67 -2.89
CA VAL A 191 -10.26 -4.25 -2.25
C VAL A 191 -9.83 -5.42 -1.38
N GLY A 192 -10.14 -5.38 -0.08
CA GLY A 192 -9.80 -6.46 0.86
C GLY A 192 -10.76 -7.65 0.75
N LYS A 193 -12.05 -7.37 0.61
CA LYS A 193 -13.11 -8.38 0.49
C LYS A 193 -12.98 -9.21 -0.79
N LYS A 194 -13.28 -10.51 -0.68
CA LYS A 194 -13.40 -11.44 -1.81
C LYS A 194 -14.79 -11.41 -2.44
N ASP A 195 -14.92 -11.99 -3.62
CA ASP A 195 -16.15 -12.17 -4.39
C ASP A 195 -16.82 -10.86 -4.84
N ILE A 196 -16.04 -9.78 -5.01
CA ILE A 196 -16.51 -8.49 -5.54
C ILE A 196 -16.12 -8.37 -7.01
N ASN A 197 -17.08 -8.06 -7.87
CA ASN A 197 -16.80 -7.78 -9.29
C ASN A 197 -16.26 -6.37 -9.45
N THR A 198 -14.97 -6.23 -9.74
CA THR A 198 -14.28 -4.95 -9.96
C THR A 198 -14.07 -4.66 -11.44
N TYR A 199 -13.96 -5.67 -12.30
CA TYR A 199 -13.70 -5.57 -13.73
C TYR A 199 -14.55 -6.59 -14.50
N ALA A 200 -15.07 -6.23 -15.67
CA ALA A 200 -16.00 -7.08 -16.42
C ALA A 200 -15.40 -8.40 -16.92
N ASP A 201 -14.10 -8.40 -17.26
CA ASP A 201 -13.40 -9.54 -17.88
C ASP A 201 -12.34 -10.17 -16.96
N PHE A 202 -12.36 -9.86 -15.67
CA PHE A 202 -11.52 -10.52 -14.66
C PHE A 202 -12.38 -11.34 -13.71
N PRO A 203 -11.79 -12.36 -13.05
CA PRO A 203 -12.46 -13.00 -11.93
C PRO A 203 -12.83 -11.96 -10.85
N PRO A 204 -13.86 -12.24 -10.04
CA PRO A 204 -14.12 -11.48 -8.83
C PRO A 204 -12.86 -11.39 -7.94
N THR A 205 -12.83 -10.39 -7.06
CA THR A 205 -11.75 -10.24 -6.07
C THR A 205 -11.52 -11.53 -5.30
N ASP A 206 -10.26 -11.80 -4.99
CA ASP A 206 -9.86 -12.98 -4.22
C ASP A 206 -9.15 -12.53 -2.94
N ARG A 207 -8.82 -13.47 -2.04
CA ARG A 207 -8.17 -13.19 -0.78
C ARG A 207 -6.81 -12.54 -1.00
N VAL A 208 -6.64 -11.32 -0.49
CA VAL A 208 -5.33 -10.66 -0.39
C VAL A 208 -4.51 -11.40 0.66
N LYS A 209 -3.33 -11.92 0.28
CA LYS A 209 -2.47 -12.62 1.24
C LYS A 209 -1.48 -11.69 1.92
N VAL A 210 -1.20 -11.96 3.19
CA VAL A 210 -0.11 -11.28 3.92
C VAL A 210 1.12 -12.19 3.89
N CYS A 211 2.17 -11.74 3.23
CA CYS A 211 3.35 -12.56 2.91
C CYS A 211 4.57 -12.27 3.79
N GLY A 212 4.49 -11.26 4.67
CA GLY A 212 5.56 -10.92 5.58
C GLY A 212 5.34 -9.59 6.28
N ILE A 213 6.22 -9.30 7.24
CA ILE A 213 6.32 -8.00 7.91
C ILE A 213 7.53 -7.30 7.34
N TYR A 214 7.33 -6.13 6.73
CA TYR A 214 8.39 -5.27 6.24
C TYR A 214 8.88 -4.36 7.37
N PHE A 215 10.21 -4.21 7.49
CA PHE A 215 10.83 -3.30 8.44
C PHE A 215 11.95 -2.49 7.80
N TYR A 216 11.69 -1.21 7.58
CA TYR A 216 12.65 -0.23 7.11
C TYR A 216 13.39 0.44 8.28
N TYR A 217 14.69 0.65 8.15
CA TYR A 217 15.44 1.50 9.06
C TYR A 217 16.71 2.07 8.44
N GLU A 218 17.11 3.25 8.92
CA GLU A 218 18.39 3.85 8.55
C GLU A 218 19.50 3.33 9.47
N ARG A 219 20.70 3.09 8.95
CA ARG A 219 21.93 2.79 9.71
C ARG A 219 22.87 3.99 9.64
N GLY A 220 23.85 4.07 10.54
CA GLY A 220 24.86 5.13 10.52
C GLY A 220 24.44 6.37 11.31
N GLN A 221 24.90 7.55 10.90
CA GLN A 221 24.75 8.79 11.69
C GLN A 221 23.30 9.24 11.87
N ASN A 222 22.43 8.99 10.88
CA ASN A 222 21.00 9.30 10.97
C ASN A 222 20.18 8.19 11.65
N HIS A 223 20.81 7.18 12.26
CA HIS A 223 20.09 6.10 12.93
C HIS A 223 19.30 6.63 14.15
N LYS A 224 17.96 6.68 14.01
CA LYS A 224 17.04 7.07 15.08
C LYS A 224 16.76 5.90 16.02
N LEU A 225 17.68 5.65 16.96
CA LEU A 225 17.61 4.53 17.91
C LEU A 225 16.24 4.38 18.62
N PRO A 226 15.60 5.44 19.17
CA PRO A 226 14.30 5.29 19.82
C PRO A 226 13.20 4.79 18.88
N GLN A 227 13.17 5.30 17.64
CA GLN A 227 12.18 4.87 16.64
C GLN A 227 12.44 3.42 16.22
N TYR A 228 13.71 3.03 16.06
CA TYR A 228 14.09 1.66 15.74
C TYR A 228 13.60 0.68 16.83
N GLN A 229 13.79 1.01 18.11
CA GLN A 229 13.32 0.19 19.23
C GLN A 229 11.79 0.11 19.27
N GLN A 230 11.08 1.23 19.11
CA GLN A 230 9.61 1.25 19.04
C GLN A 230 9.08 0.40 17.87
N ASN A 231 9.72 0.48 16.71
CA ASN A 231 9.36 -0.33 15.54
C ASN A 231 9.61 -1.83 15.79
N ARG A 232 10.67 -2.18 16.53
CA ARG A 232 10.93 -3.58 16.94
C ARG A 232 9.87 -4.10 17.88
N GLU A 233 9.49 -3.32 18.88
CA GLU A 233 8.39 -3.68 19.80
C GLU A 233 7.06 -3.85 19.03
N LEU A 234 6.79 -2.96 18.07
CA LEU A 234 5.62 -3.06 17.20
C LEU A 234 5.63 -4.39 16.41
N ILE A 235 6.76 -4.75 15.82
CA ILE A 235 6.91 -6.01 15.08
C ILE A 235 6.63 -7.21 15.98
N GLU A 236 7.14 -7.21 17.22
CA GLU A 236 6.86 -8.30 18.16
C GLU A 236 5.38 -8.39 18.53
N LYS A 237 4.69 -7.26 18.75
CA LYS A 237 3.22 -7.26 18.92
C LYS A 237 2.51 -7.86 17.70
N LEU A 238 2.88 -7.44 16.48
CA LEU A 238 2.27 -7.96 15.25
C LEU A 238 2.51 -9.47 15.09
N LYS A 239 3.69 -9.97 15.48
CA LYS A 239 4.03 -11.40 15.42
C LYS A 239 3.23 -12.27 16.39
N GLN A 240 2.71 -11.72 17.49
CA GLN A 240 1.86 -12.49 18.42
C GLN A 240 0.64 -13.10 17.70
N HIS A 241 0.09 -12.37 16.73
CA HIS A 241 -1.03 -12.83 15.90
C HIS A 241 -0.61 -13.32 14.52
N ASN A 242 0.65 -13.15 14.14
CA ASN A 242 1.16 -13.54 12.82
C ASN A 242 2.53 -14.27 12.95
N PRO A 243 2.62 -15.36 13.74
CA PRO A 243 3.89 -15.99 14.09
C PRO A 243 4.60 -16.66 12.91
N ASP A 244 3.86 -16.98 11.86
CA ASP A 244 4.33 -17.60 10.62
C ASP A 244 4.90 -16.61 9.61
N LEU A 245 4.72 -15.30 9.81
CA LEU A 245 5.19 -14.30 8.87
C LEU A 245 6.69 -14.02 9.03
N PRO A 246 7.49 -14.08 7.95
CA PRO A 246 8.88 -13.65 8.00
C PRO A 246 8.96 -12.13 8.17
N VAL A 247 9.97 -11.66 8.91
CA VAL A 247 10.33 -10.25 8.98
C VAL A 247 11.40 -9.95 7.94
N ILE A 248 11.07 -9.07 6.98
CA ILE A 248 11.99 -8.64 5.93
C ILE A 248 12.55 -7.27 6.28
N GLU A 249 13.80 -7.26 6.69
CA GLU A 249 14.54 -6.04 7.01
C GLU A 249 15.08 -5.37 5.74
N HIS A 250 14.87 -4.05 5.67
CA HIS A 250 15.43 -3.16 4.67
C HIS A 250 16.19 -2.05 5.38
N SER A 251 17.50 -2.22 5.49
CA SER A 251 18.37 -1.19 6.01
C SER A 251 18.96 -0.34 4.89
N VAL A 252 18.95 0.98 5.04
CA VAL A 252 19.70 1.91 4.17
C VAL A 252 20.73 2.68 5.00
N TRP A 253 21.82 3.12 4.38
CA TRP A 253 22.81 3.97 5.05
C TRP A 253 22.31 5.43 5.08
N GLY A 254 22.14 5.98 6.28
CA GLY A 254 21.73 7.36 6.52
C GLY A 254 22.94 8.23 6.88
N GLY A 255 23.81 8.49 5.92
CA GLY A 255 24.98 9.37 6.04
C GLY A 255 25.50 9.78 4.66
N GLU A 256 26.45 10.72 4.59
CA GLU A 256 27.06 11.09 3.30
C GLU A 256 27.72 9.87 2.65
N LEU A 257 27.45 9.65 1.36
CA LEU A 257 28.03 8.56 0.55
C LEU A 257 29.54 8.74 0.32
N SER A 258 30.12 9.88 0.72
CA SER A 258 31.55 10.22 0.62
C SER A 258 32.47 9.29 1.43
N ALA A 259 31.92 8.50 2.36
CA ALA A 259 32.70 7.57 3.19
C ALA A 259 32.93 6.18 2.55
N PHE A 260 32.37 5.91 1.38
CA PHE A 260 32.59 4.66 0.64
C PHE A 260 33.11 4.93 -0.77
N SER A 261 34.28 5.57 -0.86
CA SER A 261 35.13 5.44 -2.05
C SER A 261 35.76 4.04 -2.03
N TRP A 262 35.29 3.16 -2.92
CA TRP A 262 36.05 1.97 -3.33
C TRP A 262 37.13 2.38 -4.32
#